data_AF-A0A843DXQ6-F1
#
_entry.id   AF-A0A843DXQ6-F1
#
_cell.length_a   1.000
_cell.length_b   1.000
_cell.length_c   1.000
_cell.angle_alpha   90.00
_cell.angle_beta   90.00
_cell.angle_gamma   90.00
#
_symmetry.space_group_name_H-M   'P 1'
#
loop_
_entity.id
_entity.type
_entity.pdbx_description
1 polymer ?
#
loop_
_entity_poly.entity_id
_entity_poly.type
_entity_poly.pdbx_seq_one_letter_code
_entity_poly.pdbx_strand_id
1 'polypeptide(L)'
;KEGINNHYISEPSPDRMRVKRVDIIRDYSKINGSTTNYLIPLEVICRYYAAGSLMDRIKDGKVKETDLGFPAGHVVKEGEKLPKPFIECTTKLEAHDENLTDEEAKKMAGLSDEEFEEIKRTVLKIDAIIDRECSKRGLIHCDGKKEFAFDKNRKLMVIDTFGTLDEDRWWDADEYAKGNIVQLSKEFVRQYYRETGYHKALYDARAKGEPEPDIPALPQEIVDRVSKLYVDMFERITGEKF
;
A
#
# COMPACT_ATOMS: atom_id res chain seq x y z
N LYS A 1 -5.44 -8.22 19.69
CA LYS A 1 -5.60 -7.37 20.91
C LYS A 1 -6.54 -6.20 20.65
N GLU A 2 -6.38 -5.48 19.54
CA GLU A 2 -7.20 -4.28 19.19
C GLU A 2 -8.54 -4.58 18.47
N GLY A 3 -8.94 -5.86 18.39
CA GLY A 3 -10.25 -6.27 17.85
C GLY A 3 -10.43 -6.18 16.33
N ILE A 4 -9.36 -6.10 15.55
CA ILE A 4 -9.43 -6.11 14.07
C ILE A 4 -9.57 -7.56 13.58
N ASN A 5 -10.66 -7.86 12.88
CA ASN A 5 -10.91 -9.18 12.32
C ASN A 5 -9.95 -9.43 11.14
N ASN A 6 -9.33 -10.61 11.11
CA ASN A 6 -8.30 -10.93 10.12
C ASN A 6 -8.30 -12.43 9.78
N HIS A 7 -7.52 -12.77 8.75
CA HIS A 7 -7.38 -14.15 8.29
C HIS A 7 -6.35 -14.99 9.05
N TYR A 8 -5.58 -14.45 9.99
CA TYR A 8 -4.54 -15.21 10.69
C TYR A 8 -5.15 -16.36 11.50
N ILE A 9 -4.52 -17.54 11.45
CA ILE A 9 -4.89 -18.71 12.26
C ILE A 9 -3.74 -19.09 13.21
N SER A 10 -2.54 -19.30 12.68
CA SER A 10 -1.38 -19.72 13.45
C SER A 10 -0.09 -19.50 12.64
N GLU A 11 1.05 -19.50 13.33
CA GLU A 11 2.39 -19.44 12.73
C GLU A 11 3.13 -20.75 13.05
N PRO A 12 3.08 -21.75 12.14
CA PRO A 12 3.74 -23.04 12.36
C PRO A 12 5.28 -22.98 12.30
N SER A 13 5.85 -21.97 11.65
CA SER A 13 7.30 -21.72 11.58
C SER A 13 7.57 -20.23 11.31
N PRO A 14 8.79 -19.72 11.55
CA PRO A 14 9.12 -18.30 11.37
C PRO A 14 8.94 -17.75 9.95
N ASP A 15 8.91 -18.63 8.95
CA ASP A 15 8.77 -18.32 7.52
C ASP A 15 7.39 -18.69 6.96
N ARG A 16 6.43 -19.11 7.80
CA ARG A 16 5.12 -19.59 7.33
C ARG A 16 4.00 -19.16 8.25
N MET A 17 2.95 -18.65 7.63
CA MET A 17 1.69 -18.33 8.27
C MET A 17 0.57 -19.22 7.74
N ARG A 18 -0.26 -19.74 8.65
CA ARG A 18 -1.53 -20.37 8.29
C ARG A 18 -2.63 -19.32 8.38
N VAL A 19 -3.38 -19.17 7.29
CA VAL A 19 -4.45 -18.18 7.17
C VAL A 19 -5.76 -18.83 6.72
N LYS A 20 -6.87 -18.15 6.97
CA LYS A 20 -8.19 -18.50 6.44
C LYS A 20 -8.18 -18.31 4.94
N ARG A 21 -8.52 -19.36 4.20
CA ARG A 21 -8.65 -19.32 2.75
C ARG A 21 -9.99 -18.70 2.37
N VAL A 22 -9.96 -17.82 1.36
CA VAL A 22 -11.13 -17.27 0.69
C VAL A 22 -11.05 -17.58 -0.81
N ASP A 23 -12.17 -17.44 -1.49
CA ASP A 23 -12.29 -17.68 -2.92
C ASP A 23 -11.83 -16.45 -3.73
N ILE A 24 -11.16 -16.69 -4.85
CA ILE A 24 -10.75 -15.64 -5.80
C ILE A 24 -11.76 -15.65 -6.95
N ILE A 25 -12.57 -14.60 -7.02
CA ILE A 25 -13.58 -14.44 -8.06
C ILE A 25 -13.04 -13.44 -9.08
N ARG A 26 -12.52 -13.94 -10.21
CA ARG A 26 -11.99 -13.10 -11.31
C ARG A 26 -13.07 -12.50 -12.21
N ASP A 27 -14.25 -13.10 -12.23
CA ASP A 27 -15.39 -12.58 -12.96
C ASP A 27 -16.23 -11.71 -12.02
N TYR A 28 -15.92 -10.41 -11.98
CA TYR A 28 -16.56 -9.47 -11.06
C TYR A 28 -18.07 -9.35 -11.26
N SER A 29 -18.62 -9.77 -12.42
CA SER A 29 -20.07 -9.82 -12.63
C SER A 29 -20.79 -10.81 -11.70
N LYS A 30 -20.04 -11.73 -11.10
CA LYS A 30 -20.54 -12.70 -10.11
C LYS A 30 -20.46 -12.20 -8.67
N ILE A 31 -19.87 -11.03 -8.43
CA ILE A 31 -19.76 -10.41 -7.11
C ILE A 31 -20.93 -9.46 -6.90
N ASN A 32 -21.59 -9.58 -5.74
CA ASN A 32 -22.71 -8.73 -5.34
C ASN A 32 -22.84 -8.65 -3.82
N GLY A 33 -23.84 -7.91 -3.33
CA GLY A 33 -24.12 -7.68 -1.91
C GLY A 33 -24.43 -8.93 -1.06
N SER A 34 -24.56 -10.11 -1.67
CA SER A 34 -24.77 -11.39 -0.96
C SER A 34 -23.57 -12.35 -1.06
N THR A 35 -22.52 -11.97 -1.80
CA THR A 35 -21.33 -12.81 -1.98
C THR A 35 -20.59 -12.96 -0.64
N THR A 36 -20.12 -14.15 -0.32
CA THR A 36 -19.42 -14.44 0.95
C THR A 36 -18.15 -15.24 0.67
N ASN A 37 -17.25 -15.31 1.66
CA ASN A 37 -16.01 -16.09 1.58
C ASN A 37 -15.11 -15.74 0.39
N TYR A 38 -14.98 -14.47 0.03
CA TYR A 38 -14.23 -14.04 -1.16
C TYR A 38 -13.24 -12.91 -0.87
N LEU A 39 -12.17 -12.88 -1.65
CA LEU A 39 -11.24 -11.76 -1.76
C LEU A 39 -11.98 -10.55 -2.36
N ILE A 40 -11.96 -9.42 -1.67
CA ILE A 40 -12.40 -8.15 -2.26
C ILE A 40 -11.34 -7.74 -3.29
N PRO A 41 -11.69 -7.55 -4.58
CA PRO A 41 -10.71 -7.35 -5.66
C PRO A 41 -10.19 -5.90 -5.71
N LEU A 42 -9.81 -5.37 -4.54
CA LEU A 42 -9.30 -4.02 -4.37
C LEU A 42 -8.01 -4.04 -3.57
N GLU A 43 -7.07 -3.19 -3.96
CA GLU A 43 -6.02 -2.73 -3.09
C GLU A 43 -6.47 -1.41 -2.45
N VAL A 44 -6.44 -1.33 -1.12
CA VAL A 44 -6.87 -0.12 -0.39
C VAL A 44 -5.65 0.59 0.16
N ILE A 45 -5.32 1.73 -0.44
CA ILE A 45 -4.12 2.50 -0.14
C ILE A 45 -4.51 3.69 0.73
N CYS A 46 -3.85 3.87 1.87
CA CYS A 46 -3.97 5.08 2.68
C CYS A 46 -2.67 5.86 2.66
N ARG A 47 -2.77 7.19 2.47
CA ARG A 47 -1.64 8.10 2.40
C ARG A 47 -1.76 9.19 3.46
N TYR A 48 -0.65 9.48 4.12
CA TYR A 48 -0.51 10.59 5.06
C TYR A 48 0.42 11.69 4.52
N TYR A 49 1.22 11.38 3.50
CA TYR A 49 2.16 12.31 2.88
C TYR A 49 2.06 12.24 1.35
N ALA A 50 2.36 13.36 0.70
CA ALA A 50 2.42 13.47 -0.75
C ALA A 50 3.75 12.89 -1.27
N ALA A 51 3.71 11.67 -1.81
CA ALA A 51 4.88 10.98 -2.33
C ALA A 51 4.54 9.97 -3.43
N GLY A 52 5.56 9.57 -4.20
CA GLY A 52 5.46 8.52 -5.21
C GLY A 52 4.38 8.79 -6.27
N SER A 53 3.54 7.79 -6.59
CA SER A 53 2.52 7.91 -7.64
C SER A 53 1.46 8.97 -7.37
N LEU A 54 1.25 9.37 -6.10
CA LEU A 54 0.39 10.52 -5.80
C LEU A 54 0.99 11.81 -6.38
N MET A 55 2.30 12.02 -6.22
CA MET A 55 2.98 13.21 -6.76
C MET A 55 3.00 13.24 -8.28
N ASP A 56 3.15 12.08 -8.93
CA ASP A 56 3.04 11.97 -10.39
C ASP A 56 1.64 12.38 -10.88
N ARG A 57 0.58 11.94 -10.20
CA ARG A 57 -0.81 12.31 -10.55
C ARG A 57 -1.16 13.76 -10.25
N ILE A 58 -0.57 14.36 -9.23
CA ILE A 58 -0.69 15.81 -8.97
C ILE A 58 -0.06 16.60 -10.12
N LYS A 59 1.15 16.22 -10.56
CA LYS A 59 1.84 16.85 -11.70
C LYS A 59 1.05 16.70 -13.00
N ASP A 60 0.43 15.55 -13.22
CA ASP A 60 -0.44 15.28 -14.37
C ASP A 60 -1.81 16.00 -14.28
N GLY A 61 -2.13 16.65 -13.15
CA GLY A 61 -3.43 17.29 -12.92
C GLY A 61 -4.60 16.32 -12.71
N LYS A 62 -4.33 15.03 -12.50
CA LYS A 62 -5.33 13.98 -12.22
C LYS A 62 -5.85 14.04 -10.79
N VAL A 63 -5.03 14.53 -9.85
CA VAL A 63 -5.41 14.78 -8.46
C VAL A 63 -5.14 16.23 -8.14
N LYS A 64 -6.12 16.94 -7.58
CA LYS A 64 -6.00 18.33 -7.17
C LYS A 64 -5.65 18.43 -5.70
N GLU A 65 -5.04 19.53 -5.32
CA GLU A 65 -4.71 19.88 -3.95
C GLU A 65 -5.95 19.85 -3.04
N THR A 66 -7.11 20.26 -3.56
CA THR A 66 -8.38 20.26 -2.83
C THR A 66 -8.91 18.85 -2.53
N ASP A 67 -8.61 17.87 -3.39
CA ASP A 67 -9.01 16.48 -3.18
C ASP A 67 -8.29 15.90 -1.95
N LEU A 68 -7.06 16.35 -1.73
CA LEU A 68 -6.19 16.00 -0.61
C LEU A 68 -6.49 16.83 0.66
N GLY A 69 -7.42 17.78 0.59
CA GLY A 69 -7.80 18.66 1.69
C GLY A 69 -6.93 19.91 1.86
N PHE A 70 -6.03 20.20 0.92
CA PHE A 70 -5.33 21.49 0.91
C PHE A 70 -6.25 22.62 0.41
N PRO A 71 -5.95 23.89 0.75
CA PRO A 71 -6.62 25.04 0.15
C PRO A 71 -6.37 25.12 -1.36
N ALA A 72 -7.34 25.66 -2.10
CA ALA A 72 -7.19 25.89 -3.54
C ALA A 72 -5.96 26.79 -3.84
N GLY A 73 -5.16 26.39 -4.83
CA GLY A 73 -3.92 27.07 -5.20
C GLY A 73 -2.68 26.70 -4.37
N HIS A 74 -2.81 25.76 -3.43
CA HIS A 74 -1.66 25.22 -2.70
C HIS A 74 -0.76 24.38 -3.62
N VAL A 75 0.54 24.67 -3.63
CA VAL A 75 1.53 23.91 -4.40
C VAL A 75 2.05 22.76 -3.53
N VAL A 76 1.48 21.56 -3.72
CA VAL A 76 1.86 20.35 -2.97
C VAL A 76 3.31 19.96 -3.28
N LYS A 77 4.11 19.74 -2.24
CA LYS A 77 5.53 19.34 -2.36
C LYS A 77 5.73 17.86 -2.04
N GLU A 78 6.77 17.26 -2.63
CA GLU A 78 7.21 15.91 -2.25
C GLU A 78 7.53 15.87 -0.74
N GLY A 79 7.00 14.87 -0.04
CA GLY A 79 7.15 14.74 1.40
C GLY A 79 6.24 15.63 2.24
N GLU A 80 5.32 16.37 1.62
CA GLU A 80 4.40 17.22 2.38
C GLU A 80 3.32 16.39 3.07
N LYS A 81 3.11 16.64 4.37
CA LYS A 81 2.06 15.98 5.14
C LYS A 81 0.68 16.43 4.66
N LEU A 82 -0.21 15.49 4.42
CA LEU A 82 -1.57 15.77 3.98
C LEU A 82 -2.41 16.33 5.15
N PRO A 83 -3.33 17.28 4.90
CA PRO A 83 -4.23 17.82 5.93
C PRO A 83 -5.15 16.77 6.53
N LYS A 84 -5.51 15.75 5.74
CA LYS A 84 -6.26 14.57 6.14
C LYS A 84 -5.70 13.34 5.41
N PRO A 85 -5.87 12.12 5.97
CA PRO A 85 -5.49 10.91 5.26
C PRO A 85 -6.26 10.82 3.93
N PHE A 86 -5.56 10.43 2.86
CA PHE A 86 -6.15 10.19 1.56
C PHE A 86 -6.23 8.68 1.32
N ILE A 87 -7.46 8.15 1.27
CA ILE A 87 -7.71 6.74 1.00
C ILE A 87 -8.19 6.61 -0.44
N GLU A 88 -7.57 5.71 -1.18
CA GLU A 88 -7.91 5.41 -2.56
C GLU A 88 -7.86 3.90 -2.82
N CYS A 89 -8.54 3.46 -3.86
CA CYS A 89 -8.51 2.06 -4.27
C CYS A 89 -7.86 1.92 -5.65
N THR A 90 -7.16 0.81 -5.83
CA THR A 90 -6.79 0.31 -7.16
C THR A 90 -7.39 -1.07 -7.40
N THR A 91 -7.50 -1.44 -8.67
CA THR A 91 -7.87 -2.82 -9.03
C THR A 91 -6.87 -3.80 -8.42
N LYS A 92 -7.38 -4.98 -8.04
CA LYS A 92 -6.55 -6.14 -7.71
C LYS A 92 -6.87 -7.26 -8.69
N LEU A 93 -5.89 -8.09 -9.03
CA LEU A 93 -5.99 -9.27 -9.92
C LEU A 93 -5.89 -9.00 -11.43
N GLU A 94 -5.81 -7.73 -11.83
CA GLU A 94 -5.55 -7.31 -13.20
C GLU A 94 -4.06 -7.42 -13.54
N ALA A 95 -3.71 -7.30 -14.82
CA ALA A 95 -2.30 -7.29 -15.25
C ALA A 95 -1.55 -6.07 -14.69
N HIS A 96 -2.25 -4.94 -14.55
CA HIS A 96 -1.77 -3.70 -13.97
C HIS A 96 -2.86 -3.10 -13.09
N ASP A 97 -2.45 -2.50 -11.97
CA ASP A 97 -3.36 -1.88 -11.04
C ASP A 97 -3.81 -0.51 -11.58
N GLU A 98 -5.12 -0.30 -11.65
CA GLU A 98 -5.76 0.91 -12.16
C GLU A 98 -6.41 1.65 -11.00
N ASN A 99 -6.28 2.98 -10.93
CA ASN A 99 -6.97 3.78 -9.90
C ASN A 99 -8.49 3.76 -10.12
N LEU A 100 -9.23 3.60 -9.03
CA LEU A 100 -10.69 3.55 -9.03
C LEU A 100 -11.28 4.72 -8.26
N THR A 101 -12.40 5.23 -8.74
CA THR A 101 -13.30 6.04 -7.92
C THR A 101 -13.96 5.17 -6.85
N ASP A 102 -14.44 5.79 -5.77
CA ASP A 102 -15.18 5.10 -4.70
C ASP A 102 -16.40 4.33 -5.26
N GLU A 103 -17.10 4.88 -6.26
CA GLU A 103 -18.24 4.22 -6.90
C GLU A 103 -17.83 2.99 -7.73
N GLU A 104 -16.74 3.09 -8.49
CA GLU A 104 -16.20 1.95 -9.25
C GLU A 104 -15.74 0.84 -8.32
N ALA A 105 -15.01 1.20 -7.25
CA ALA A 105 -14.54 0.26 -6.25
C ALA A 105 -15.72 -0.48 -5.58
N LYS A 106 -16.73 0.26 -5.11
CA LYS A 106 -17.95 -0.33 -4.51
C LYS A 106 -18.66 -1.27 -5.46
N LYS A 107 -18.91 -0.83 -6.69
CA LYS A 107 -19.61 -1.62 -7.71
C LYS A 107 -18.86 -2.90 -8.05
N MET A 108 -17.55 -2.80 -8.31
CA MET A 108 -16.69 -3.92 -8.68
C MET A 108 -16.58 -4.96 -7.56
N ALA A 109 -16.46 -4.50 -6.32
CA ALA A 109 -16.33 -5.35 -5.16
C ALA A 109 -17.67 -5.82 -4.57
N GLY A 110 -18.81 -5.36 -5.09
CA GLY A 110 -20.14 -5.69 -4.55
C GLY A 110 -20.33 -5.19 -3.12
N LEU A 111 -19.84 -3.98 -2.82
CA LEU A 111 -19.91 -3.35 -1.50
C LEU A 111 -21.10 -2.39 -1.40
N SER A 112 -21.75 -2.41 -0.25
CA SER A 112 -22.60 -1.31 0.21
C SER A 112 -21.75 -0.12 0.68
N ASP A 113 -22.39 1.05 0.81
CA ASP A 113 -21.72 2.25 1.33
C ASP A 113 -21.16 2.02 2.74
N GLU A 114 -21.91 1.35 3.62
CA GLU A 114 -21.46 1.08 4.99
C GLU A 114 -20.28 0.10 5.03
N GLU A 115 -20.27 -0.93 4.18
CA GLU A 115 -19.13 -1.87 4.08
C GLU A 115 -17.86 -1.16 3.59
N PHE A 116 -18.00 -0.23 2.64
CA PHE A 116 -16.88 0.55 2.14
C PHE A 116 -16.36 1.55 3.17
N GLU A 117 -17.24 2.19 3.95
CA GLU A 117 -16.83 3.01 5.08
C GLU A 117 -16.24 2.17 6.23
N GLU A 118 -16.69 0.93 6.44
CA GLU A 118 -16.06 -0.01 7.38
C GLU A 118 -14.62 -0.34 6.97
N ILE A 119 -14.36 -0.54 5.67
CA ILE A 119 -13.00 -0.71 5.12
C ILE A 119 -12.15 0.51 5.46
N LYS A 120 -12.60 1.73 5.13
CA LYS A 120 -11.85 2.97 5.42
C LYS A 120 -11.54 3.12 6.90
N ARG A 121 -12.54 2.91 7.78
CA ARG A 121 -12.35 2.96 9.24
C ARG A 121 -11.36 1.90 9.73
N THR A 122 -11.39 0.71 9.13
CA THR A 122 -10.46 -0.38 9.49
C THR A 122 -9.03 -0.03 9.09
N VAL A 123 -8.82 0.54 7.89
CA VAL A 123 -7.49 1.02 7.45
C VAL A 123 -6.95 2.08 8.40
N LEU A 124 -7.74 3.12 8.71
CA LEU A 124 -7.33 4.17 9.64
C LEU A 124 -7.01 3.63 11.03
N LYS A 125 -7.75 2.63 11.50
CA LYS A 125 -7.49 1.98 12.79
C LYS A 125 -6.18 1.18 12.78
N ILE A 126 -5.90 0.45 11.69
CA ILE A 126 -4.62 -0.26 11.52
C ILE A 126 -3.48 0.75 11.57
N ASP A 127 -3.56 1.80 10.75
CA ASP A 127 -2.49 2.79 10.62
C ASP A 127 -2.26 3.56 11.91
N ALA A 128 -3.31 3.88 12.65
CA ALA A 128 -3.17 4.50 13.97
C ALA A 128 -2.41 3.59 14.96
N ILE A 129 -2.57 2.27 14.88
CA ILE A 129 -1.79 1.32 15.69
C ILE A 129 -0.35 1.28 15.19
N ILE A 130 -0.14 1.20 13.88
CA ILE A 130 1.20 1.20 13.26
C ILE A 130 1.97 2.45 13.69
N ASP A 131 1.39 3.63 13.51
CA ASP A 131 1.99 4.92 13.89
C ASP A 131 2.29 4.96 15.39
N ARG A 132 1.35 4.56 16.25
CA ARG A 132 1.54 4.53 17.71
C ARG A 132 2.73 3.66 18.13
N GLU A 133 2.95 2.51 17.49
CA GLU A 133 4.04 1.62 17.85
C GLU A 133 5.38 1.99 17.19
N CYS A 134 5.36 2.40 15.91
CA CYS A 134 6.57 2.61 15.13
C CYS A 134 7.16 4.02 15.29
N SER A 135 6.33 5.04 15.57
CA SER A 135 6.81 6.41 15.82
C SER A 135 7.75 6.50 17.02
N LYS A 136 7.53 5.66 18.05
CA LYS A 136 8.42 5.50 19.22
C LYS A 136 9.84 5.08 18.86
N ARG A 137 10.04 4.58 17.63
CA ARG A 137 11.31 4.04 17.11
C ARG A 137 11.80 4.85 15.91
N GLY A 138 11.37 6.12 15.83
CA GLY A 138 11.84 7.09 14.85
C GLY A 138 11.39 6.79 13.42
N LEU A 139 10.27 6.09 13.25
CA LEU A 139 9.72 5.77 11.94
C LEU A 139 8.50 6.62 11.64
N ILE A 140 8.43 7.14 10.40
CA ILE A 140 7.23 7.75 9.83
C ILE A 140 6.58 6.74 8.89
N HIS A 141 5.31 6.43 9.14
CA HIS A 141 4.47 5.68 8.22
C HIS A 141 3.87 6.65 7.18
N CYS A 142 4.38 6.60 5.95
CA CYS A 142 4.04 7.57 4.91
C CYS A 142 2.74 7.21 4.19
N ASP A 143 2.68 5.98 3.68
CA ASP A 143 1.53 5.38 3.03
C ASP A 143 1.61 3.85 3.11
N GLY A 144 0.52 3.16 2.81
CA GLY A 144 0.56 1.72 2.61
C GLY A 144 -0.74 1.07 2.18
N LYS A 145 -0.62 -0.15 1.64
CA LYS A 145 -1.71 -0.95 1.07
C LYS A 145 -2.24 -1.97 2.05
N LYS A 146 -3.57 -2.09 2.14
CA LYS A 146 -4.27 -3.15 2.85
C LYS A 146 -5.18 -3.88 1.89
N GLU A 147 -5.38 -5.17 2.14
CA GLU A 147 -6.30 -6.00 1.39
C GLU A 147 -7.36 -6.58 2.30
N PHE A 148 -8.53 -6.83 1.73
CA PHE A 148 -9.69 -7.26 2.48
C PHE A 148 -10.38 -8.46 1.84
N ALA A 149 -11.15 -9.17 2.65
CA ALA A 149 -12.02 -10.24 2.23
C ALA A 149 -13.29 -10.25 3.10
N PHE A 150 -14.34 -10.87 2.58
CA PHE A 150 -15.45 -11.30 3.41
C PHE A 150 -15.31 -12.76 3.79
N ASP A 151 -15.63 -13.11 5.04
CA ASP A 151 -15.73 -14.51 5.46
C ASP A 151 -17.06 -15.16 5.03
N LYS A 152 -17.27 -16.42 5.45
CA LYS A 152 -18.50 -17.20 5.15
C LYS A 152 -19.79 -16.57 5.67
N ASN A 153 -19.71 -15.66 6.64
CA ASN A 153 -20.84 -14.94 7.22
C ASN A 153 -20.91 -13.49 6.72
N ARG A 154 -20.16 -13.15 5.66
CA ARG A 154 -20.00 -11.79 5.13
C ARG A 154 -19.45 -10.80 6.16
N LYS A 155 -18.60 -11.25 7.08
CA LYS A 155 -17.89 -10.35 7.97
C LYS A 155 -16.58 -9.90 7.33
N LEU A 156 -16.33 -8.59 7.33
CA LEU A 156 -15.09 -8.01 6.82
C LEU A 156 -13.89 -8.56 7.59
N MET A 157 -12.83 -8.92 6.86
CA MET A 157 -11.54 -9.37 7.37
C MET A 157 -10.43 -8.65 6.62
N VAL A 158 -9.43 -8.21 7.37
CA VAL A 158 -8.13 -7.84 6.79
C VAL A 158 -7.39 -9.11 6.42
N ILE A 159 -6.78 -9.11 5.25
CA ILE A 159 -5.97 -10.20 4.73
C ILE A 159 -4.63 -9.66 4.23
N ASP A 160 -3.84 -10.54 3.61
CA ASP A 160 -2.49 -10.26 3.13
C ASP A 160 -1.56 -9.77 4.27
N THR A 161 -0.40 -9.24 3.91
CA THR A 161 0.50 -8.57 4.84
C THR A 161 0.30 -7.04 4.82
N PHE A 162 0.67 -6.37 5.90
CA PHE A 162 0.69 -4.92 6.04
C PHE A 162 1.71 -4.53 7.11
N GLY A 163 2.12 -3.26 7.11
CA GLY A 163 3.21 -2.76 7.95
C GLY A 163 4.59 -3.29 7.52
N THR A 164 4.70 -3.92 6.35
CA THR A 164 5.97 -4.44 5.82
C THR A 164 6.66 -3.41 4.94
N LEU A 165 7.87 -3.72 4.49
CA LEU A 165 8.62 -2.84 3.59
C LEU A 165 8.16 -2.93 2.13
N ASP A 166 7.42 -3.98 1.78
CA ASP A 166 6.85 -4.16 0.45
C ASP A 166 5.52 -3.41 0.31
N GLU A 167 4.69 -3.46 1.37
CA GLU A 167 3.31 -2.97 1.36
C GLU A 167 3.18 -1.53 1.86
N ASP A 168 4.16 -1.03 2.62
CA ASP A 168 4.12 0.30 3.24
C ASP A 168 5.42 1.07 3.00
N ARG A 169 5.29 2.40 2.83
CA ARG A 169 6.42 3.32 2.74
C ARG A 169 6.78 3.85 4.11
N TRP A 170 8.04 3.69 4.45
CA TRP A 170 8.62 4.11 5.72
C TRP A 170 9.69 5.16 5.49
N TRP A 171 9.68 6.22 6.32
CA TRP A 171 10.75 7.21 6.37
C TRP A 171 11.38 7.30 7.74
N ASP A 172 12.64 7.73 7.76
CA ASP A 172 13.33 8.07 8.99
C ASP A 172 12.87 9.43 9.53
N ALA A 173 12.40 9.46 10.78
CA ALA A 173 11.82 10.66 11.38
C ALA A 173 12.86 11.76 11.63
N ASP A 174 14.08 11.38 12.02
CA ASP A 174 15.14 12.34 12.34
C ASP A 174 15.68 13.00 11.07
N GLU A 175 15.81 12.23 9.99
CA GLU A 175 16.19 12.78 8.69
C GLU A 175 15.08 13.65 8.09
N TYR A 176 13.81 13.24 8.22
CA TYR A 176 12.68 14.04 7.78
C TYR A 176 12.63 15.40 8.49
N ALA A 177 12.90 15.44 9.81
CA ALA A 177 12.97 16.67 10.57
C ALA A 177 14.10 17.62 10.11
N LYS A 178 15.15 17.09 9.49
CA LYS A 178 16.25 17.86 8.86
C LYS A 178 15.93 18.27 7.41
N GLY A 179 14.78 17.89 6.88
CA GLY A 179 14.37 18.14 5.50
C GLY A 179 14.81 17.08 4.49
N ASN A 180 15.29 15.92 4.96
CA ASN A 180 15.74 14.82 4.10
C ASN A 180 14.72 13.68 4.10
N ILE A 181 14.35 13.16 2.93
CA ILE A 181 13.50 11.96 2.82
C ILE A 181 14.41 10.75 2.60
N VAL A 182 14.52 9.90 3.62
CA VAL A 182 15.22 8.61 3.52
C VAL A 182 14.21 7.49 3.36
N GLN A 183 14.22 6.83 2.21
CA GLN A 183 13.33 5.70 1.91
C GLN A 183 13.81 4.46 2.65
N LEU A 184 12.97 3.93 3.55
CA LEU A 184 13.23 2.74 4.34
C LEU A 184 12.31 1.57 3.94
N SER A 185 11.99 1.48 2.64
CA SER A 185 11.10 0.45 2.09
C SER A 185 11.57 -0.02 0.71
N LYS A 186 10.79 -0.88 0.04
CA LYS A 186 11.02 -1.32 -1.35
C LYS A 186 11.15 -0.16 -2.33
N GLU A 187 10.70 1.04 -1.97
CA GLU A 187 10.94 2.26 -2.74
C GLU A 187 12.44 2.47 -3.04
N PHE A 188 13.35 2.05 -2.15
CA PHE A 188 14.79 2.04 -2.41
C PHE A 188 15.16 1.32 -3.71
N VAL A 189 14.61 0.12 -3.93
CA VAL A 189 14.84 -0.68 -5.14
C VAL A 189 14.14 -0.04 -6.36
N ARG A 190 12.96 0.55 -6.17
CA ARG A 190 12.25 1.27 -7.24
C ARG A 190 13.05 2.47 -7.73
N GLN A 191 13.67 3.23 -6.83
CA GLN A 191 14.52 4.36 -7.19
C GLN A 191 15.75 3.91 -7.99
N TYR A 192 16.40 2.82 -7.59
CA TYR A 192 17.49 2.22 -8.38
C TYR A 192 17.07 1.91 -9.84
N TYR A 193 15.90 1.29 -10.05
CA TYR A 193 15.41 1.01 -11.40
C TYR A 193 14.95 2.26 -12.17
N ARG A 194 14.59 3.34 -11.48
CA ARG A 194 14.34 4.65 -12.12
C ARG A 194 15.65 5.27 -12.59
N GLU A 195 16.67 5.27 -11.74
CA GLU A 195 18.00 5.83 -12.03
C GLU A 195 18.72 5.10 -13.18
N THR A 196 18.56 3.78 -13.28
CA THR A 196 19.13 2.99 -14.40
C THR A 196 18.37 3.17 -15.71
N GLY A 197 17.23 3.88 -15.71
CA GLY A 197 16.38 4.09 -16.89
C GLY A 197 15.45 2.92 -17.21
N TYR A 198 15.55 1.79 -16.50
CA TYR A 198 14.68 0.62 -16.69
C TYR A 198 13.20 0.98 -16.53
N HIS A 199 12.86 1.73 -15.48
CA HIS A 199 11.48 2.18 -15.26
C HIS A 199 10.92 2.91 -16.48
N LYS A 200 11.69 3.83 -17.08
CA LYS A 200 11.23 4.55 -18.27
C LYS A 200 11.00 3.59 -19.45
N ALA A 201 11.96 2.70 -19.71
CA ALA A 201 11.85 1.72 -20.79
C ALA A 201 10.63 0.81 -20.64
N LEU A 202 10.36 0.35 -19.40
CA LEU A 202 9.20 -0.47 -19.08
C LEU A 202 7.89 0.23 -19.40
N TYR A 203 7.70 1.47 -18.92
CA TYR A 203 6.47 2.21 -19.14
C TYR A 203 6.31 2.68 -20.60
N ASP A 204 7.39 3.01 -21.30
CA ASP A 204 7.36 3.31 -22.73
C ASP A 204 6.91 2.08 -23.55
N ALA A 205 7.40 0.87 -23.22
CA ALA A 205 7.00 -0.36 -23.88
C ALA A 205 5.51 -0.67 -23.66
N ARG A 206 5.03 -0.57 -22.41
CA ARG A 206 3.62 -0.72 -22.06
C ARG A 206 2.73 0.25 -22.83
N ALA A 207 3.12 1.53 -22.90
CA ALA A 207 2.36 2.55 -23.62
C ALA A 207 2.23 2.27 -25.13
N LYS A 208 3.16 1.51 -25.70
CA LYS A 208 3.17 1.10 -27.11
C LYS A 208 2.59 -0.30 -27.35
N GLY A 209 2.25 -1.04 -26.29
CA GLY A 209 1.87 -2.45 -26.39
C GLY A 209 3.02 -3.37 -26.85
N GLU A 210 4.27 -2.95 -26.61
CA GLU A 210 5.47 -3.72 -26.91
C GLU A 210 5.80 -4.70 -25.75
N PRO A 211 6.55 -5.78 -25.99
CA PRO A 211 7.02 -6.66 -24.93
C PRO A 211 7.79 -5.89 -23.85
N GLU A 212 7.53 -6.22 -22.58
CA GLU A 212 8.27 -5.62 -21.46
C GLU A 212 9.76 -5.98 -21.55
N PRO A 213 10.67 -5.02 -21.32
CA PRO A 213 12.09 -5.31 -21.29
C PRO A 213 12.44 -6.22 -20.10
N ASP A 214 13.39 -7.11 -20.30
CA ASP A 214 13.94 -7.96 -19.23
C ASP A 214 14.44 -7.09 -18.08
N ILE A 215 14.04 -7.43 -16.85
CA ILE A 215 14.50 -6.73 -15.66
C ILE A 215 15.99 -7.01 -15.42
N PRO A 216 16.87 -5.99 -15.40
CA PRO A 216 18.27 -6.18 -15.09
C PRO A 216 18.44 -6.72 -13.68
N ALA A 217 19.32 -7.71 -13.48
CA ALA A 217 19.65 -8.19 -12.15
C ALA A 217 20.22 -7.04 -11.29
N LEU A 218 19.83 -7.01 -10.01
CA LEU A 218 20.43 -6.06 -9.06
C LEU A 218 21.92 -6.41 -8.87
N PRO A 219 22.83 -5.41 -8.92
CA PRO A 219 24.21 -5.61 -8.50
C PRO A 219 24.27 -6.12 -7.06
N GLN A 220 25.28 -6.93 -6.74
CA GLN A 220 25.43 -7.50 -5.40
C GLN A 220 25.39 -6.44 -4.29
N GLU A 221 26.00 -5.26 -4.52
CA GLU A 221 25.96 -4.14 -3.59
C GLU A 221 24.52 -3.68 -3.26
N ILE A 222 23.64 -3.62 -4.26
CA ILE A 222 22.24 -3.23 -4.05
C ILE A 222 21.48 -4.35 -3.31
N VAL A 223 21.78 -5.61 -3.62
CA VAL A 223 21.24 -6.78 -2.90
C VAL A 223 21.64 -6.75 -1.42
N ASP A 224 22.90 -6.46 -1.12
CA ASP A 224 23.40 -6.38 0.25
C ASP A 224 22.76 -5.21 1.02
N ARG A 225 22.63 -4.05 0.36
CA ARG A 225 21.97 -2.86 0.94
C ARG A 225 20.50 -3.10 1.24
N VAL A 226 19.75 -3.71 0.31
CA VAL A 226 18.34 -4.01 0.56
C VAL A 226 18.20 -5.08 1.64
N SER A 227 19.05 -6.12 1.65
CA SER A 227 19.02 -7.14 2.70
C SER A 227 19.25 -6.53 4.08
N LYS A 228 20.26 -5.67 4.20
CA LYS A 228 20.52 -4.92 5.43
C LYS A 228 19.34 -4.03 5.83
N LEU A 229 18.72 -3.33 4.87
CA LEU A 229 17.55 -2.50 5.14
C LEU A 229 16.40 -3.32 5.74
N TYR A 230 16.12 -4.51 5.21
CA TYR A 230 15.04 -5.37 5.74
C TYR A 230 15.36 -5.88 7.15
N VAL A 231 16.61 -6.25 7.42
CA VAL A 231 17.06 -6.64 8.77
C VAL A 231 16.91 -5.46 9.75
N ASP A 232 17.49 -4.31 9.42
CA ASP A 232 17.44 -3.12 10.28
C ASP A 232 15.99 -2.67 10.54
N MET A 233 15.13 -2.75 9.51
CA MET A 233 13.73 -2.39 9.65
C MET A 233 12.91 -3.43 10.41
N PHE A 234 13.21 -4.73 10.30
CA PHE A 234 12.61 -5.73 11.19
C PHE A 234 12.89 -5.33 12.64
N GLU A 235 14.14 -5.07 13.00
CA GLU A 235 14.51 -4.71 14.37
C GLU A 235 13.85 -3.41 14.82
N ARG A 236 13.76 -2.40 13.94
CA ARG A 236 13.07 -1.13 14.25
C ARG A 236 11.54 -1.29 14.34
N ILE A 237 10.90 -2.11 13.52
CA ILE A 237 9.43 -2.25 13.55
C ILE A 237 8.99 -3.17 14.70
N THR A 238 9.75 -4.20 15.03
CA THR A 238 9.36 -5.17 16.07
C THR A 238 9.95 -4.83 17.44
N GLY A 239 11.15 -4.24 17.47
CA GLY A 239 11.97 -4.10 18.67
C GLY A 239 12.71 -5.38 19.06
N GLU A 240 12.70 -6.39 18.20
CA GLU A 240 13.39 -7.67 18.38
C GLU A 240 14.70 -7.70 17.58
N LYS A 241 15.58 -8.66 17.86
CA LYS A 241 16.78 -8.88 17.02
C LYS A 241 16.46 -9.88 15.93
N PHE A 242 17.01 -9.65 14.74
CA PHE A 242 16.88 -10.56 13.60
C PHE A 242 17.72 -11.84 13.78
#